data_AF-A0A238LDE8-F1
#
_entry.id   AF-A0A238LDE8-F1
#
_cell.length_a   1.000
_cell.length_b   1.000
_cell.length_c   1.000
_cell.angle_alpha   90.00
_cell.angle_beta   90.00
_cell.angle_gamma   90.00
#
_symmetry.space_group_name_H-M   'P 1'
#
loop_
_entity.id
_entity.type
_entity.pdbx_description
1 polymer ?
#
loop_
_entity_poly.entity_id
_entity_poly.type
_entity_poly.pdbx_seq_one_letter_code
_entity_poly.pdbx_strand_id
1 'polypeptide(L)'
;MTNKILSLTAAATALCLALPASAATISGVVWEGGGPGIAGGAPAPDQVLGDFNEMVDDPLLEVVGDTTIYGGVTSAANFDLYTDAFTLDLGSSYYELDFSWYDAEVTSNGLDGQIVVGGVSYSLGAIDSVDLGAFTGQVTFIIDPTDGAIGGREDAFWTLEIAAVPVPAAGLLLLTALGGLGIARRRKSA
;
A
#
# COMPACT_ATOMS: atom_id res chain seq x y z
N MET A 1 61.83 -17.04 -34.00
CA MET A 1 60.69 -17.94 -33.83
C MET A 1 59.63 -17.24 -33.00
N THR A 2 58.60 -16.76 -33.69
CA THR A 2 57.19 -16.56 -33.30
C THR A 2 56.89 -15.99 -31.90
N ASN A 3 56.77 -14.67 -31.80
CA ASN A 3 56.07 -14.01 -30.69
C ASN A 3 54.55 -14.04 -30.95
N LYS A 4 53.82 -14.63 -30.01
CA LYS A 4 52.37 -14.80 -30.03
C LYS A 4 51.66 -13.46 -29.82
N ILE A 5 50.75 -13.13 -30.73
CA ILE A 5 49.80 -12.01 -30.62
C ILE A 5 48.71 -12.45 -29.64
N LEU A 6 48.55 -11.73 -28.51
CA LEU A 6 47.37 -11.88 -27.65
C LEU A 6 46.20 -11.09 -28.25
N SER A 7 45.14 -11.78 -28.63
CA SER A 7 43.85 -11.19 -28.96
C SER A 7 43.12 -10.78 -27.68
N LEU A 8 42.78 -9.49 -27.57
CA LEU A 8 41.95 -8.96 -26.49
C LEU A 8 40.47 -9.19 -26.87
N THR A 9 39.82 -10.17 -26.26
CA THR A 9 38.38 -10.40 -26.44
C THR A 9 37.63 -9.44 -25.51
N ALA A 10 36.95 -8.45 -26.07
CA ALA A 10 36.05 -7.58 -25.32
C ALA A 10 34.77 -8.35 -24.98
N ALA A 11 34.57 -8.64 -23.69
CA ALA A 11 33.31 -9.14 -23.18
C ALA A 11 32.34 -7.96 -23.05
N ALA A 12 31.36 -7.88 -23.96
CA ALA A 12 30.24 -6.95 -23.82
C ALA A 12 29.24 -7.56 -22.82
N THR A 13 29.27 -7.09 -21.57
CA THR A 13 28.23 -7.41 -20.59
C THR A 13 26.98 -6.62 -20.96
N ALA A 14 26.00 -7.30 -21.55
CA ALA A 14 24.67 -6.72 -21.73
C ALA A 14 24.00 -6.64 -20.35
N LEU A 15 24.00 -5.44 -19.76
CA LEU A 15 23.19 -5.13 -18.60
C LEU A 15 21.73 -5.08 -19.08
N CYS A 16 20.99 -6.18 -18.94
CA CYS A 16 19.54 -6.14 -19.04
C CYS A 16 19.03 -5.33 -17.86
N LEU A 17 18.73 -4.05 -18.10
CA LEU A 17 17.93 -3.24 -17.18
C LEU A 17 16.52 -3.83 -17.20
N ALA A 18 16.18 -4.60 -16.16
CA ALA A 18 14.77 -4.85 -15.86
C ALA A 18 14.15 -3.48 -15.57
N LEU A 19 13.25 -3.03 -16.44
CA LEU A 19 12.42 -1.87 -16.14
C LEU A 19 11.57 -2.27 -14.93
N PRO A 20 11.56 -1.49 -13.82
CA PRO A 20 10.62 -1.78 -12.75
C PRO A 20 9.20 -1.73 -13.33
N ALA A 21 8.35 -2.66 -12.89
CA ALA A 21 6.92 -2.57 -13.17
C ALA A 21 6.47 -1.17 -12.73
N SER A 22 5.83 -0.41 -13.62
CA SER A 22 5.35 0.93 -13.27
C SER A 22 4.16 0.78 -12.33
N ALA A 23 4.27 1.34 -11.13
CA ALA A 23 3.17 1.44 -10.20
C ALA A 23 1.96 2.11 -10.87
N ALA A 24 0.75 1.62 -10.61
CA ALA A 24 -0.47 2.30 -11.03
C ALA A 24 -0.74 3.47 -10.07
N THR A 25 -0.82 4.70 -10.58
CA THR A 25 -1.10 5.88 -9.75
C THR A 25 -2.59 5.95 -9.39
N ILE A 26 -2.88 6.04 -8.10
CA ILE A 26 -4.25 6.07 -7.54
C ILE A 26 -4.49 7.32 -6.68
N SER A 27 -5.75 7.77 -6.65
CA SER A 27 -6.25 8.84 -5.78
C SER A 27 -7.78 8.81 -5.69
N GLY A 28 -8.35 9.45 -4.65
CA GLY A 28 -9.80 9.52 -4.49
C GLY A 28 -10.42 8.17 -4.09
N VAL A 29 -11.58 7.82 -4.65
CA VAL A 29 -12.27 6.56 -4.34
C VAL A 29 -11.84 5.49 -5.34
N VAL A 30 -11.21 4.42 -4.83
CA VAL A 30 -10.69 3.30 -5.62
C VAL A 30 -11.43 2.05 -5.21
N TRP A 31 -11.90 1.27 -6.18
CA TRP A 31 -12.48 -0.05 -5.93
C TRP A 31 -11.57 -1.13 -6.48
N GLU A 32 -11.39 -2.18 -5.69
CA GLU A 32 -10.94 -3.47 -6.16
C GLU A 32 -12.04 -4.14 -7.00
N GLY A 33 -11.67 -4.78 -8.11
CA GLY A 33 -12.61 -5.47 -8.98
C GLY A 33 -12.97 -6.90 -8.54
N GLY A 34 -12.56 -7.28 -7.32
CA GLY A 34 -12.40 -8.64 -6.82
C GLY A 34 -13.36 -9.11 -5.71
N GLY A 35 -13.21 -10.38 -5.32
CA GLY A 35 -13.85 -10.97 -4.13
C GLY A 35 -15.39 -10.94 -4.05
N PRO A 36 -15.99 -10.80 -2.84
CA PRO A 36 -17.44 -10.62 -2.66
C PRO A 36 -17.96 -9.28 -3.20
N GLY A 37 -17.07 -8.43 -3.73
CA GLY A 37 -17.37 -7.12 -4.29
C GLY A 37 -17.18 -5.99 -3.27
N ILE A 38 -18.02 -4.96 -3.38
CA ILE A 38 -17.89 -3.71 -2.61
C ILE A 38 -19.11 -3.53 -1.69
N ALA A 39 -18.90 -2.88 -0.53
CA ALA A 39 -19.95 -2.45 0.40
C ALA A 39 -21.23 -1.97 -0.28
N GLY A 40 -22.38 -2.41 0.22
CA GLY A 40 -23.67 -1.75 -0.01
C GLY A 40 -23.74 -0.38 0.66
N GLY A 41 -22.94 0.58 0.19
CA GLY A 41 -22.76 1.88 0.83
C GLY A 41 -21.49 2.61 0.39
N ALA A 42 -20.57 1.95 -0.32
CA ALA A 42 -19.37 2.60 -0.83
C ALA A 42 -19.74 3.69 -1.85
N PRO A 43 -19.08 4.87 -1.81
CA PRO A 43 -19.20 5.87 -2.86
C PRO A 43 -18.81 5.30 -4.22
N ALA A 44 -19.35 5.84 -5.30
CA ALA A 44 -18.96 5.45 -6.65
C ALA A 44 -17.44 5.65 -6.85
N PRO A 45 -16.76 4.72 -7.55
CA PRO A 45 -15.32 4.80 -7.72
C PRO A 45 -14.95 5.86 -8.73
N ASP A 46 -13.86 6.57 -8.45
CA ASP A 46 -13.09 7.30 -9.45
C ASP A 46 -12.27 6.33 -10.32
N GLN A 47 -11.86 5.20 -9.73
CA GLN A 47 -11.04 4.16 -10.38
C GLN A 47 -11.46 2.75 -9.95
N VAL A 48 -11.46 1.81 -10.89
CA VAL A 48 -11.68 0.38 -10.61
C VAL A 48 -10.45 -0.39 -11.05
N LEU A 49 -9.85 -1.12 -10.12
CA LEU A 49 -8.68 -1.97 -10.34
C LEU A 49 -9.10 -3.41 -10.64
N GLY A 50 -8.12 -4.26 -10.96
CA GLY A 50 -8.34 -5.70 -11.02
C GLY A 50 -8.63 -6.31 -9.64
N ASP A 51 -8.87 -7.61 -9.63
CA ASP A 51 -8.86 -8.45 -8.43
C ASP A 51 -7.43 -8.47 -7.86
N PHE A 52 -7.28 -8.19 -6.57
CA PHE A 52 -5.99 -8.37 -5.92
C PHE A 52 -5.74 -9.88 -5.75
N ASN A 53 -4.48 -10.28 -5.76
CA ASN A 53 -4.13 -11.69 -5.70
C ASN A 53 -3.09 -11.92 -4.61
N GLU A 54 -2.67 -13.16 -4.40
CA GLU A 54 -1.73 -13.53 -3.34
C GLU A 54 -0.29 -12.97 -3.52
N MET A 55 0.02 -12.35 -4.65
CA MET A 55 1.35 -11.81 -4.94
C MET A 55 1.53 -10.39 -4.41
N VAL A 56 2.45 -10.25 -3.45
CA VAL A 56 3.01 -8.96 -3.06
C VAL A 56 3.56 -8.21 -4.27
N ASP A 57 3.37 -6.88 -4.30
CA ASP A 57 3.70 -5.98 -5.41
C ASP A 57 2.85 -6.16 -6.69
N ASP A 58 1.81 -6.99 -6.66
CA ASP A 58 0.83 -7.14 -7.75
C ASP A 58 -0.61 -6.99 -7.24
N PRO A 59 -1.15 -5.76 -7.13
CA PRO A 59 -0.60 -4.54 -7.72
C PRO A 59 0.35 -3.76 -6.81
N LEU A 60 1.27 -3.04 -7.46
CA LEU A 60 1.99 -1.90 -6.87
C LEU A 60 1.24 -0.60 -7.21
N LEU A 61 0.82 0.14 -6.19
CA LEU A 61 -0.05 1.31 -6.30
C LEU A 61 0.66 2.57 -5.78
N GLU A 62 0.89 3.55 -6.64
CA GLU A 62 1.44 4.85 -6.22
C GLU A 62 0.31 5.75 -5.71
N VAL A 63 0.39 6.18 -4.45
CA VAL A 63 -0.66 6.99 -3.82
C VAL A 63 -0.40 8.48 -3.96
N VAL A 64 -1.36 9.21 -4.54
CA VAL A 64 -1.28 10.66 -4.70
C VAL A 64 -2.47 11.36 -4.02
N GLY A 65 -2.21 11.92 -2.85
CA GLY A 65 -3.22 12.62 -2.05
C GLY A 65 -4.16 11.66 -1.33
N ASP A 66 -5.26 12.20 -0.81
CA ASP A 66 -6.23 11.42 -0.04
C ASP A 66 -6.87 10.35 -0.94
N THR A 67 -6.86 9.11 -0.44
CA THR A 67 -7.31 7.93 -1.19
C THR A 67 -8.07 7.00 -0.25
N THR A 68 -9.16 6.42 -0.74
CA THR A 68 -9.87 5.34 -0.05
C THR A 68 -10.00 4.16 -0.99
N ILE A 69 -9.45 3.02 -0.59
CA ILE A 69 -9.55 1.78 -1.36
C ILE A 69 -10.63 0.92 -0.70
N TYR A 70 -11.60 0.48 -1.50
CA TYR A 70 -12.62 -0.47 -1.10
C TYR A 70 -12.33 -1.80 -1.79
N GLY A 71 -12.46 -2.89 -1.06
CA GLY A 71 -12.31 -4.22 -1.61
C GLY A 71 -13.06 -5.26 -0.80
N GLY A 72 -12.79 -6.51 -1.13
CA GLY A 72 -13.39 -7.62 -0.40
C GLY A 72 -12.62 -8.89 -0.63
N VAL A 73 -12.65 -9.76 0.37
CA VAL A 73 -11.95 -11.03 0.38
C VAL A 73 -12.92 -12.16 0.72
N THR A 74 -12.71 -13.33 0.12
CA THR A 74 -13.49 -14.55 0.39
C THR A 74 -12.57 -15.71 0.74
N SER A 75 -12.81 -16.36 1.86
CA SER A 75 -12.29 -17.69 2.19
C SER A 75 -13.38 -18.73 1.97
N ALA A 76 -13.08 -19.89 1.36
CA ALA A 76 -14.02 -21.00 1.27
C ALA A 76 -13.34 -22.33 1.59
N ALA A 77 -13.90 -23.10 2.52
CA ALA A 77 -13.36 -24.37 3.04
C ALA A 77 -12.94 -25.47 2.03
N ASN A 78 -13.21 -25.32 0.72
CA ASN A 78 -12.86 -26.30 -0.32
C ASN A 78 -12.31 -25.67 -1.63
N PHE A 79 -12.04 -24.36 -1.66
CA PHE A 79 -11.51 -23.67 -2.84
C PHE A 79 -10.36 -22.76 -2.43
N ASP A 80 -9.54 -22.37 -3.40
CA ASP A 80 -8.28 -21.64 -3.23
C ASP A 80 -8.41 -20.52 -2.18
N LEU A 81 -7.46 -20.48 -1.25
CA LEU A 81 -7.38 -19.45 -0.21
C LEU A 81 -7.14 -18.12 -0.94
N TYR A 82 -8.15 -17.27 -1.08
CA TYR A 82 -7.96 -15.95 -1.68
C TYR A 82 -7.43 -15.03 -0.59
N THR A 83 -6.11 -15.05 -0.43
CA THR A 83 -5.40 -13.98 0.26
C THR A 83 -5.20 -12.86 -0.73
N ASP A 84 -5.57 -11.64 -0.34
CA ASP A 84 -5.32 -10.46 -1.16
C ASP A 84 -4.03 -9.79 -0.70
N ALA A 85 -3.11 -9.56 -1.62
CA ALA A 85 -1.88 -8.84 -1.38
C ALA A 85 -1.74 -7.67 -2.35
N PHE A 86 -1.24 -6.56 -1.85
CA PHE A 86 -0.90 -5.39 -2.65
C PHE A 86 0.17 -4.55 -1.95
N THR A 87 0.84 -3.69 -2.70
CA THR A 87 1.83 -2.77 -2.15
C THR A 87 1.45 -1.33 -2.50
N LEU A 88 1.46 -0.46 -1.48
CA LEU A 88 1.37 0.98 -1.68
C LEU A 88 2.77 1.58 -1.78
N ASP A 89 3.01 2.42 -2.77
CA ASP A 89 4.13 3.37 -2.82
C ASP A 89 3.63 4.75 -2.40
N LEU A 90 3.96 5.14 -1.17
CA LEU A 90 3.64 6.43 -0.58
C LEU A 90 4.70 7.49 -0.90
N GLY A 91 5.75 7.12 -1.64
CA GLY A 91 6.89 7.96 -1.96
C GLY A 91 7.59 8.49 -0.70
N SER A 92 7.98 9.76 -0.72
CA SER A 92 8.61 10.44 0.44
C SER A 92 7.62 11.16 1.37
N SER A 93 6.34 11.12 1.05
CA SER A 93 5.29 11.78 1.84
C SER A 93 4.85 10.88 2.98
N TYR A 94 4.32 11.49 4.05
CA TYR A 94 3.68 10.76 5.14
C TYR A 94 2.18 10.67 4.87
N TYR A 95 1.62 9.49 5.10
CA TYR A 95 0.19 9.24 5.07
C TYR A 95 -0.24 8.51 6.35
N GLU A 96 -1.38 8.90 6.88
CA GLU A 96 -2.07 8.18 7.95
C GLU A 96 -2.96 7.11 7.32
N LEU A 97 -2.93 5.90 7.88
CA LEU A 97 -3.59 4.73 7.34
C LEU A 97 -4.57 4.16 8.37
N ASP A 98 -5.82 4.02 7.97
CA ASP A 98 -6.87 3.39 8.76
C ASP A 98 -7.47 2.24 7.96
N PHE A 99 -7.44 1.03 8.51
CA PHE A 99 -8.02 -0.15 7.88
C PHE A 99 -9.28 -0.57 8.62
N SER A 100 -10.38 -0.75 7.90
CA SER A 100 -11.67 -1.19 8.45
C SER A 100 -12.17 -2.41 7.69
N TRP A 101 -12.90 -3.28 8.38
CA TRP A 101 -13.51 -4.46 7.78
C TRP A 101 -14.88 -4.73 8.38
N TYR A 102 -15.73 -5.41 7.63
CA TYR A 102 -17.02 -5.87 8.09
C TYR A 102 -17.46 -7.11 7.29
N ASP A 103 -18.26 -7.93 7.94
CA ASP A 103 -18.79 -9.18 7.38
C ASP A 103 -19.74 -8.90 6.21
N ALA A 104 -19.56 -9.62 5.10
CA ALA A 104 -20.40 -9.50 3.91
C ALA A 104 -21.74 -10.23 4.06
N GLU A 105 -21.82 -11.25 4.93
CA GLU A 105 -23.08 -11.94 5.25
C GLU A 105 -23.26 -12.09 6.77
N VAL A 106 -24.44 -11.70 7.30
CA VAL A 106 -24.80 -11.85 8.73
C VAL A 106 -24.91 -13.33 9.18
N THR A 107 -24.56 -14.29 8.32
CA THR A 107 -24.72 -15.74 8.50
C THR A 107 -23.52 -16.36 9.24
N SER A 108 -23.31 -15.84 10.46
CA SER A 108 -22.94 -16.56 11.70
C SER A 108 -21.50 -16.96 11.99
N ASN A 109 -20.56 -16.71 11.09
CA ASN A 109 -19.15 -16.98 11.34
C ASN A 109 -18.38 -15.73 10.89
N GLY A 110 -18.32 -14.72 11.76
CA GLY A 110 -17.61 -13.48 11.45
C GLY A 110 -16.15 -13.77 11.07
N LEU A 111 -15.53 -12.83 10.36
CA LEU A 111 -14.11 -12.94 10.01
C LEU A 111 -13.27 -13.12 11.29
N ASP A 112 -12.34 -14.10 11.30
CA ASP A 112 -11.35 -14.28 12.37
C ASP A 112 -9.90 -14.43 11.84
N GLY A 113 -9.69 -14.07 10.58
CA GLY A 113 -8.38 -14.03 9.94
C GLY A 113 -7.47 -12.90 10.43
N GLN A 114 -6.55 -12.46 9.57
CA GLN A 114 -5.60 -11.40 9.89
C GLN A 114 -5.34 -10.47 8.71
N ILE A 115 -4.84 -9.28 9.01
CA ILE A 115 -4.16 -8.41 8.05
C ILE A 115 -2.70 -8.23 8.48
N VAL A 116 -1.77 -8.34 7.54
CA VAL A 116 -0.36 -8.03 7.74
C VAL A 116 -0.03 -6.73 7.00
N VAL A 117 0.42 -5.72 7.74
CA VAL A 117 0.79 -4.41 7.19
C VAL A 117 2.26 -4.13 7.50
N GLY A 118 3.09 -4.00 6.47
CA GLY A 118 4.53 -3.75 6.64
C GLY A 118 5.24 -4.81 7.49
N GLY A 119 4.71 -6.05 7.52
CA GLY A 119 5.22 -7.15 8.33
C GLY A 119 4.66 -7.24 9.76
N VAL A 120 3.69 -6.40 10.13
CA VAL A 120 2.99 -6.45 11.43
C VAL A 120 1.60 -7.05 11.24
N SER A 121 1.28 -8.12 11.97
CA SER A 121 -0.03 -8.77 11.94
C SER A 121 -1.03 -8.12 12.89
N TYR A 122 -2.27 -7.98 12.43
CA TYR A 122 -3.45 -7.55 13.18
C TYR A 122 -4.57 -8.57 12.96
N SER A 123 -5.16 -9.07 14.05
CA SER A 123 -6.27 -10.04 13.95
C SER A 123 -7.54 -9.33 13.53
N LEU A 124 -8.15 -9.83 12.46
CA LEU A 124 -9.43 -9.40 11.93
C LEU A 124 -10.53 -10.17 12.68
N GLY A 125 -10.71 -9.86 13.97
CA GLY A 125 -11.71 -10.50 14.83
C GLY A 125 -12.92 -9.57 15.10
N ALA A 126 -13.34 -9.48 16.37
CA ALA A 126 -14.48 -8.67 16.84
C ALA A 126 -14.26 -7.14 16.80
N ILE A 127 -13.25 -6.68 16.07
CA ILE A 127 -12.94 -5.26 15.86
C ILE A 127 -13.44 -4.92 14.45
N ASP A 128 -13.89 -3.69 14.22
CA ASP A 128 -14.36 -3.27 12.89
C ASP A 128 -13.32 -2.37 12.18
N SER A 129 -12.29 -1.89 12.91
CA SER A 129 -11.21 -1.05 12.39
C SER A 129 -9.92 -1.04 13.21
N VAL A 130 -8.81 -0.74 12.55
CA VAL A 130 -7.48 -0.54 13.12
C VAL A 130 -6.84 0.72 12.56
N ASP A 131 -6.42 1.62 13.46
CA ASP A 131 -5.50 2.71 13.15
C ASP A 131 -4.09 2.13 13.02
N LEU A 132 -3.55 2.17 11.81
CA LEU A 132 -2.22 1.65 11.50
C LEU A 132 -1.12 2.69 11.77
N GLY A 133 -1.50 3.98 11.88
CA GLY A 133 -0.62 5.11 12.07
C GLY A 133 -0.04 5.68 10.77
N ALA A 134 1.05 6.44 10.91
CA ALA A 134 1.66 7.17 9.81
C ALA A 134 2.80 6.38 9.12
N PHE A 135 2.71 6.25 7.80
CA PHE A 135 3.69 5.55 6.95
C PHE A 135 4.27 6.44 5.85
N THR A 136 5.39 6.00 5.29
CA THR A 136 6.06 6.57 4.11
C THR A 136 6.83 5.46 3.37
N GLY A 137 7.21 5.67 2.12
CA GLY A 137 7.86 4.65 1.29
C GLY A 137 6.88 3.56 0.84
N GLN A 138 7.40 2.34 0.64
CA GLN A 138 6.59 1.20 0.24
C GLN A 138 6.05 0.44 1.45
N VAL A 139 4.75 0.14 1.43
CA VAL A 139 4.05 -0.60 2.48
C VAL A 139 3.27 -1.74 1.84
N THR A 140 3.57 -2.97 2.25
CA THR A 140 2.85 -4.16 1.80
C THR A 140 1.66 -4.45 2.71
N PHE A 141 0.55 -4.82 2.10
CA PHE A 141 -0.67 -5.29 2.74
C PHE A 141 -0.92 -6.73 2.31
N ILE A 142 -1.29 -7.58 3.26
CA ILE A 142 -1.72 -8.96 3.02
C ILE A 142 -2.96 -9.18 3.88
N ILE A 143 -4.10 -9.46 3.25
CA ILE A 143 -5.37 -9.73 3.91
C ILE A 143 -5.60 -11.24 3.81
N ASP A 144 -5.50 -11.92 4.93
CA ASP A 144 -5.60 -13.37 5.02
C ASP A 144 -6.82 -13.77 5.86
N PRO A 145 -7.96 -14.07 5.23
CA PRO A 145 -9.16 -14.51 5.93
C PRO A 145 -9.05 -15.95 6.47
N THR A 146 -7.91 -16.63 6.31
CA THR A 146 -7.78 -18.08 6.60
C THR A 146 -6.91 -18.39 7.81
N ASP A 147 -6.24 -17.39 8.38
CA ASP A 147 -5.43 -17.52 9.60
C ASP A 147 -6.27 -17.83 10.85
N GLY A 148 -7.59 -17.76 10.72
CA GLY A 148 -8.58 -18.02 11.76
C GLY A 148 -8.88 -19.50 12.02
N ALA A 149 -9.66 -19.75 13.07
CA ALA A 149 -10.12 -21.08 13.47
C ALA A 149 -11.57 -21.35 13.06
N ILE A 150 -12.29 -20.34 12.57
CA ILE A 150 -13.62 -20.49 12.05
C ILE A 150 -13.56 -21.33 10.77
N GLY A 151 -14.46 -22.30 10.70
CA GLY A 151 -14.58 -23.19 9.54
C GLY A 151 -15.76 -22.77 8.69
N GLY A 152 -15.62 -22.82 7.37
CA GLY A 152 -16.70 -22.55 6.44
C GLY A 152 -16.30 -21.63 5.31
N ARG A 153 -17.26 -20.86 4.82
CA ARG A 153 -17.00 -19.74 3.92
C ARG A 153 -17.07 -18.47 4.74
N GLU A 154 -16.07 -17.60 4.58
CA GLU A 154 -16.00 -16.28 5.20
C GLU A 154 -15.90 -15.27 4.06
N ASP A 155 -16.86 -14.35 4.01
CA ASP A 155 -16.84 -13.26 3.05
C ASP A 155 -16.72 -11.96 3.84
N ALA A 156 -15.74 -11.13 3.54
CA ALA A 156 -15.59 -9.83 4.18
C ALA A 156 -15.36 -8.75 3.16
N PHE A 157 -15.87 -7.58 3.49
CA PHE A 157 -15.52 -6.36 2.81
C PHE A 157 -14.55 -5.56 3.67
N TRP A 158 -13.68 -4.81 3.02
CA TRP A 158 -12.71 -3.98 3.71
C TRP A 158 -12.56 -2.61 3.06
N THR A 159 -12.04 -1.67 3.85
CA THR A 159 -11.77 -0.30 3.44
C THR A 159 -10.43 0.13 4.01
N LEU A 160 -9.57 0.66 3.15
CA LEU A 160 -8.31 1.30 3.53
C LEU A 160 -8.42 2.79 3.24
N GLU A 161 -8.45 3.58 4.30
CA GLU A 161 -8.39 5.04 4.22
C GLU A 161 -6.93 5.50 4.31
N ILE A 162 -6.53 6.36 3.38
CA ILE A 162 -5.17 6.85 3.20
C ILE A 162 -5.23 8.37 3.16
N ALA A 163 -4.85 9.03 4.26
CA ALA A 163 -4.94 10.48 4.39
C ALA A 163 -3.54 11.11 4.34
N ALA A 164 -3.33 12.08 3.44
CA ALA A 164 -2.05 12.76 3.33
C ALA A 164 -1.80 13.61 4.58
N VAL A 165 -0.70 13.35 5.29
CA VAL A 165 -0.32 14.13 6.48
C VAL A 165 0.31 15.44 6.03
N PRO A 166 -0.30 16.61 6.30
CA PRO A 166 0.29 17.87 5.91
C PRO A 166 1.60 18.08 6.68
N VAL A 167 2.72 18.20 5.95
CA VAL A 167 3.98 18.58 6.57
C VAL A 167 3.79 19.91 7.29
N PRO A 168 4.21 20.05 8.58
CA PRO A 168 4.03 21.29 9.30
C PRO A 168 4.74 22.44 8.56
N ALA A 169 3.96 23.29 7.88
CA ALA A 169 4.47 24.47 7.19
C ALA A 169 5.27 25.38 8.13
N ALA A 170 4.98 25.32 9.44
CA ALA A 170 5.72 25.98 10.49
C ALA A 170 7.23 25.65 10.49
N GLY A 171 7.64 24.43 10.14
CA GLY A 171 9.07 24.06 10.07
C GLY A 171 9.79 24.76 8.92
N LEU A 172 9.17 24.79 7.75
CA LEU A 172 9.69 25.52 6.59
C LEU A 172 9.65 27.04 6.80
N LEU A 173 8.59 27.56 7.41
CA LEU A 173 8.48 28.96 7.80
C LEU A 173 9.53 29.36 8.85
N LEU A 174 9.83 28.48 9.80
CA LEU A 174 10.88 28.72 10.78
C LEU A 174 12.26 28.71 10.14
N LEU A 175 12.55 27.74 9.26
CA LEU A 175 13.82 27.68 8.53
C LEU A 175 14.03 28.91 7.65
N THR A 176 12.99 29.37 6.95
CA THR A 176 13.05 30.59 6.14
C THR A 176 13.19 31.84 7.01
N ALA A 177 12.51 31.91 8.15
CA ALA A 177 12.67 33.02 9.10
C ALA A 177 14.08 33.06 9.71
N LEU A 178 14.66 31.91 10.08
CA LEU A 178 16.03 31.80 10.58
C LEU A 178 17.05 32.15 9.49
N GLY A 179 16.85 31.69 8.25
CA GLY A 179 17.67 32.06 7.10
C GLY A 179 17.63 33.55 6.81
N GLY A 180 16.44 34.15 6.79
CA GLY A 180 16.26 35.60 6.62
C GLY A 180 16.90 36.42 7.74
N LEU A 181 16.73 35.99 8.99
CA LEU A 181 17.36 36.63 10.15
C LEU A 181 18.89 36.54 10.10
N GLY A 182 19.44 35.40 9.67
CA GLY A 182 20.88 35.22 9.48
C GLY A 182 21.48 36.17 8.45
N ILE A 183 20.81 36.36 7.31
CA ILE A 183 21.22 37.30 6.25
C ILE A 183 21.10 38.75 6.76
N ALA A 184 20.01 39.10 7.43
CA ALA A 184 19.79 40.43 7.99
C ALA A 184 20.88 40.80 9.01
N ARG A 185 21.31 39.84 9.85
CA ARG A 185 22.40 40.04 10.82
C ARG A 185 23.75 40.30 10.15
N ARG A 186 24.07 39.60 9.05
CA ARG A 186 25.33 39.81 8.31
C ARG A 186 25.42 41.21 7.68
N ARG A 187 24.31 41.76 7.20
CA ARG A 187 24.28 43.12 6.61
C ARG A 187 24.52 44.25 7.61
N LYS A 188 24.37 44.00 8.91
CA LYS A 188 24.58 45.00 9.97
C LYS A 188 26.00 44.95 10.56
N SER A 189 26.79 43.93 10.21
CA SER A 189 28.18 43.74 10.65
C SER A 189 29.22 43.99 9.55
N ALA A 190 28.77 44.35 8.34
CA ALA A 190 29.60 44.86 7.24
C ALA A 190 29.32 46.36 7.07
#